data_AF-V4LI94-F1
#
_entry.id   AF-V4LI94-F1
#
_cell.length_a   1.000
_cell.length_b   1.000
_cell.length_c   1.000
_cell.angle_alpha   90.00
_cell.angle_beta   90.00
_cell.angle_gamma   90.00
#
_symmetry.space_group_name_H-M   'P 1'
#
loop_
_entity.id
_entity.type
_entity.pdbx_description
1 polymer ?
#
loop_
_entity_poly.entity_id
_entity_poly.type
_entity_poly.pdbx_seq_one_letter_code
_entity_poly.pdbx_strand_id
1 'polypeptide(L)' 'MSHDVKFHEAVMTEYNGKLAVLWPEINYPRTEREIRCALITLDWIGDGIHGKIEWSGTVAVPYDSDFRNCLVVSD' A
#
# COMPACT_ATOMS: atom_id res chain seq x y z
N MET A 1 1.33 30.72 -3.08
CA MET A 1 2.22 29.60 -3.45
C MET A 1 1.48 28.32 -3.11
N SER A 2 0.98 27.61 -4.12
CA SER A 2 0.34 26.30 -3.93
C SER A 2 1.43 25.30 -3.59
N HIS A 3 1.37 24.65 -2.44
CA HIS A 3 2.26 23.53 -2.16
C HIS A 3 1.81 22.37 -3.07
N ASP A 4 2.62 22.01 -4.06
CA ASP A 4 2.43 20.80 -4.85
C ASP A 4 2.46 19.59 -3.91
N VAL A 5 1.30 19.04 -3.61
CA VAL A 5 1.17 17.81 -2.85
C VAL A 5 1.63 16.68 -3.76
N LYS A 6 2.77 16.05 -3.43
CA LYS A 6 3.25 14.86 -4.12
C LYS A 6 2.53 13.64 -3.57
N PHE A 7 1.76 12.97 -4.42
CA PHE A 7 1.14 11.69 -4.09
C PHE A 7 2.03 10.54 -4.56
N HIS A 8 2.10 9.48 -3.76
CA HIS A 8 2.78 8.23 -4.15
C HIS A 8 1.76 7.27 -4.76
N GLU A 9 2.17 6.58 -5.81
CA GLU A 9 1.38 5.51 -6.42
C GLU A 9 1.29 4.34 -5.43
N ALA A 10 0.08 3.91 -5.12
CA ALA A 10 -0.20 2.75 -4.30
C ALA A 10 -0.77 1.64 -5.19
N VAL A 11 -0.36 0.41 -4.94
CA VAL A 11 -0.91 -0.77 -5.61
C VAL A 11 -1.93 -1.42 -4.67
N MET A 12 -3.07 -1.81 -5.23
CA MET A 12 -4.16 -2.41 -4.48
C MET A 12 -4.54 -3.76 -5.09
N THR A 13 -4.79 -4.76 -4.25
CA THR A 13 -5.36 -6.04 -4.66
C THR A 13 -6.35 -6.55 -3.62
N GLU A 14 -7.25 -7.42 -4.05
CA GLU A 14 -8.05 -8.24 -3.14
C GLU A 14 -7.18 -9.36 -2.57
N TYR A 15 -7.35 -9.65 -1.26
CA TYR A 15 -6.74 -10.76 -0.55
C TYR A 15 -7.68 -11.27 0.56
N ASN A 16 -8.24 -12.47 0.40
CA ASN A 16 -9.13 -13.13 1.35
C ASN A 16 -10.33 -12.28 1.82
N GLY A 17 -11.01 -11.63 0.86
CA GLY A 17 -12.14 -10.73 1.07
C GLY A 17 -11.76 -9.34 1.59
N LYS A 18 -10.47 -9.01 1.62
CA LYS A 18 -9.95 -7.73 2.14
C LYS A 18 -9.16 -6.99 1.07
N LEU A 19 -9.07 -5.67 1.22
CA LEU A 19 -8.24 -4.83 0.38
C LEU A 19 -6.81 -4.81 0.94
N ALA A 20 -5.86 -5.38 0.21
CA ALA A 20 -4.43 -5.21 0.47
C ALA A 20 -3.92 -4.00 -0.30
N VAL A 21 -3.26 -3.06 0.39
CA VAL A 21 -2.68 -1.84 -0.18
C VAL A 21 -1.19 -1.84 0.11
N LEU A 22 -0.38 -1.63 -0.93
CA LEU A 22 1.07 -1.48 -0.82
C LEU A 22 1.50 -0.14 -1.39
N TRP A 23 2.38 0.55 -0.68
CA TRP A 23 2.93 1.82 -1.14
C TRP A 23 4.39 1.97 -0.71
N PRO A 24 5.23 2.61 -1.55
CA PRO A 24 6.61 2.87 -1.18
C PRO A 24 6.66 3.90 -0.06
N GLU A 25 7.50 3.64 0.93
CA GLU A 25 7.92 4.64 1.91
C GLU A 25 9.26 5.22 1.48
N ILE A 26 9.26 6.53 1.20
CA ILE A 26 10.47 7.22 0.77
C ILE A 26 11.11 7.89 1.97
N ASN A 27 12.03 7.18 2.63
CA ASN A 27 12.90 7.76 3.64
C ASN A 27 14.13 8.41 2.97
N TYR A 28 14.51 9.61 3.42
CA TYR A 28 15.74 10.29 3.00
C TYR A 28 16.81 10.17 4.08
N PRO A 29 18.07 9.81 3.76
CA PRO A 29 18.59 9.46 2.43
C PRO A 29 18.00 8.15 1.89
N ARG A 30 17.89 8.01 0.56
CA ARG A 30 17.31 6.84 -0.16
C ARG A 30 18.18 5.59 -0.07
N THR A 31 18.69 5.28 1.12
CA THR A 31 19.58 4.15 1.36
C THR A 31 18.82 2.87 1.64
N GLU A 32 17.50 2.92 1.86
CA GLU A 32 16.64 1.74 2.04
C GLU A 32 15.30 2.02 1.37
N ARG A 33 14.81 1.08 0.54
CA ARG A 33 13.45 1.12 0.00
C ARG A 33 12.58 0.27 0.92
N GLU A 34 11.78 0.93 1.73
CA GLU A 34 10.77 0.28 2.57
C GLU A 34 9.43 0.31 1.83
N ILE A 35 8.65 -0.77 1.93
CA ILE A 35 7.28 -0.79 1.46
C ILE A 35 6.37 -0.88 2.66
N ARG A 36 5.38 0.01 2.73
CA ARG A 36 4.30 -0.12 3.68
C ARG A 36 3.20 -0.97 3.06
N CYS A 37 2.60 -1.80 3.90
CA CYS A 37 1.46 -2.61 3.55
C CYS A 37 0.37 -2.41 4.59
N ALA A 38 -0.89 -2.37 4.14
CA ALA A 38 -2.05 -2.44 5.00
C ALA A 38 -3.06 -3.43 4.44
N LEU A 39 -3.72 -4.16 5.34
CA LEU A 39 -4.86 -5.00 5.04
C LEU A 39 -6.11 -4.35 5.63
N ILE A 40 -7.08 -4.04 4.77
CA ILE A 40 -8.24 -3.22 5.09
C ILE A 40 -9.50 -4.03 4.80
N THR A 41 -10.34 -4.22 5.81
CA THR A 41 -11.71 -4.70 5.58
C THR A 41 -12.55 -3.51 5.13
N LEU A 42 -13.30 -3.68 4.04
CA LEU A 42 -14.20 -2.66 3.52
C LEU A 42 -15.65 -3.03 3.78
N ASP A 43 -16.41 -2.08 4.31
CA ASP A 43 -17.84 -2.20 4.55
C ASP A 43 -18.59 -1.06 3.84
N TRP A 44 -19.82 -1.33 3.42
CA TRP A 44 -20.73 -0.30 2.91
C TRP A 44 -21.62 0.20 4.04
N ILE A 45 -21.60 1.50 4.31
CA ILE A 45 -22.47 2.13 5.31
C ILE A 45 -23.26 3.25 4.60
N GLY A 46 -24.54 2.98 4.34
CA GLY A 46 -25.36 3.83 3.47
C GLY A 46 -24.76 3.88 2.06
N ASP A 47 -24.45 5.09 1.59
CA ASP A 47 -23.88 5.32 0.26
C ASP A 47 -22.34 5.42 0.24
N GLY A 48 -21.68 5.18 1.39
CA GLY A 48 -20.24 5.31 1.55
C GLY A 48 -19.50 3.98 1.77
N ILE A 49 -18.25 3.92 1.30
CA ILE A 49 -17.31 2.84 1.62
C ILE A 49 -16.51 3.26 2.86
N HIS A 50 -16.54 2.42 3.89
CA HIS A 50 -15.75 2.59 5.10
C HIS A 50 -14.68 1.49 5.14
N GLY A 51 -13.48 1.85 5.58
CA GLY A 51 -12.37 0.91 5.72
C GLY A 51 -11.93 0.79 7.18
N LYS A 52 -11.75 -0.44 7.65
CA LYS A 52 -11.07 -0.75 8.91
C LYS A 52 -9.72 -1.37 8.60
N ILE A 53 -8.64 -0.72 9.07
CA ILE A 53 -7.29 -1.29 8.99
C ILE A 53 -7.22 -2.45 9.99
N GLU A 54 -7.13 -3.67 9.46
CA GLU A 54 -6.99 -4.89 10.26
C GLU A 54 -5.53 -5.13 10.63
N TRP A 55 -4.62 -4.72 9.74
CA TRP A 55 -3.19 -4.81 9.96
C TRP A 55 -2.46 -3.76 9.11
N SER A 56 -1.35 -3.26 9.63
CA SER A 56 -0.41 -2.43 8.88
C SER A 56 1.02 -2.72 9.30
N GLY A 57 1.95 -2.74 8.35
CA GLY A 57 3.36 -2.97 8.65
C GLY A 57 4.29 -2.55 7.52
N THR A 58 5.59 -2.70 7.78
CA THR A 58 6.65 -2.49 6.79
C THR A 58 7.14 -3.84 6.28
N VAL A 59 7.32 -3.94 4.98
CA VAL A 59 7.95 -5.06 4.29
C VAL A 59 9.27 -4.56 3.72
N ALA A 60 10.37 -5.22 4.10
CA ALA A 60 11.68 -4.97 3.52
C ALA A 60 11.73 -5.62 2.12
N VAL A 61 12.22 -4.88 1.13
CA VAL A 61 12.39 -5.40 -0.23
C VAL A 61 13.85 -5.33 -0.69
N PRO A 62 14.28 -6.25 -1.57
CA PRO A 62 15.57 -6.12 -2.24
C PRO A 62 15.67 -4.79 -2.99
N TYR A 63 16.88 -4.25 -3.04
CA TYR A 63 17.16 -2.89 -3.50
C TYR A 63 16.74 -2.61 -4.95
N ASP A 64 16.81 -3.64 -5.81
CA ASP A 64 16.58 -3.54 -7.25
C ASP A 64 15.18 -4.00 -7.68
N SER A 65 14.28 -4.30 -6.73
CA SER A 65 12.90 -4.68 -7.05
C SER A 65 12.02 -3.43 -7.24
N ASP A 66 11.53 -3.22 -8.47
CA ASP A 66 10.44 -2.28 -8.73
C ASP A 66 9.09 -2.99 -8.55
N PHE A 67 8.39 -2.65 -7.47
CA PHE A 67 7.17 -3.33 -7.03
C PHE A 67 5.92 -3.02 -7.87
N ARG A 68 6.06 -2.26 -8.96
CA ARG A 68 4.95 -1.91 -9.86
C ARG A 68 4.23 -3.14 -10.44
N ASN A 69 4.86 -4.31 -10.44
CA ASN A 69 4.35 -5.53 -11.08
C ASN A 69 4.31 -6.79 -10.18
N CYS A 70 4.51 -6.69 -8.86
CA CYS A 70 4.84 -7.86 -8.02
C CYS A 70 3.69 -8.43 -7.16
N LEU A 71 2.44 -8.01 -7.33
CA LEU A 71 1.31 -8.68 -6.68
C LEU A 71 0.93 -9.96 -7.46
N VAL A 72 1.78 -10.97 -7.35
CA VAL A 72 1.38 -12.35 -7.64
C VAL A 72 0.83 -12.91 -6.33
N VAL A 73 -0.49 -12.88 -6.19
CA VAL A 73 -1.16 -13.70 -5.18
C VAL A 73 -0.99 -15.14 -5.65
N SER A 74 -0.29 -15.97 -4.89
CA SER A 74 -0.22 -17.40 -5.17
C SER A 74 -1.42 -18.07 -4.50
N ASP A 75 -2.20 -18.82 -5.29
CA ASP A 75 -3.35 -19.63 -4.83
C ASP A 75 -2.94 -20.71 -3.82
#